data_AF-A0A7Y8M0T2-F1
#
_entry.id   AF-A0A7Y8M0T2-F1
#
_cell.length_a   1.000
_cell.length_b   1.000
_cell.length_c   1.000
_cell.angle_alpha   90.00
_cell.angle_beta   90.00
_cell.angle_gamma   90.00
#
_symmetry.space_group_name_H-M   'P 1'
#
loop_
_entity.id
_entity.type
_entity.pdbx_description
1 polymer ?
#
loop_
_entity_poly.entity_id
_entity_poly.type
_entity_poly.pdbx_seq_one_letter_code
_entity_poly.pdbx_strand_id
1 'polypeptide(L)'
;MHEAECDIADTSLELSPDRMREVVDQAMVRIVSHISSLPEQPSADIDNAAAVARSLAEPLPECGIPFPDVLSLLFEGVIPISFNTAVPGRLGYIPGEGLFQSALDDLISDAVNRYFGVWAAARLRRIPRIEIVAEPQLSIPAFRLVSPGAGIEGENRLNRVLLDRINSRKRVFLTATTLAGRLVIRICVLSFRTHADRMQTCVEDIEAAVGELEPERWRIEIRRAQYRGLVMNPRVGKAIAARAS
;
A
#
# COMPACT_ATOMS: atom_id res chain seq x y z
N MET A 1 -18.46 7.78 -40.03
CA MET A 1 -17.70 8.45 -38.96
C MET A 1 -18.65 9.45 -38.34
N HIS A 2 -19.25 9.09 -37.21
CA HIS A 2 -20.04 10.00 -36.39
C HIS A 2 -19.19 10.16 -35.14
N GLU A 3 -18.40 11.23 -35.06
CA GLU A 3 -17.73 11.62 -33.83
C GLU A 3 -18.85 12.00 -32.86
N ALA A 4 -19.09 11.15 -31.86
CA ALA A 4 -19.97 11.52 -30.76
C ALA A 4 -19.26 12.65 -30.00
N GLU A 5 -19.75 13.87 -30.18
CA GLU A 5 -19.23 15.05 -29.52
C GLU A 5 -19.44 14.87 -28.01
N CYS A 6 -18.34 14.68 -27.28
CA CYS A 6 -18.37 14.50 -25.85
C CYS A 6 -18.78 15.82 -25.20
N ASP A 7 -19.90 15.84 -24.49
CA ASP A 7 -20.29 17.02 -23.70
C ASP A 7 -19.41 17.06 -22.43
N ILE A 8 -18.18 17.57 -22.56
CA ILE A 8 -17.21 17.72 -21.47
C ILE A 8 -17.46 19.01 -20.67
N ALA A 9 -18.70 19.49 -20.61
CA ALA A 9 -19.04 20.74 -19.93
C ALA A 9 -18.74 20.70 -18.42
N ASP A 10 -18.76 19.51 -17.80
CA ASP A 10 -18.39 19.30 -16.41
C ASP A 10 -17.20 18.33 -16.29
N THR A 11 -16.03 18.89 -15.96
CA THR A 11 -14.81 18.12 -15.69
C THR A 11 -14.65 17.76 -14.20
N SER A 12 -15.63 18.07 -13.36
CA SER A 12 -15.59 17.77 -11.93
C SER A 12 -15.71 16.26 -11.70
N LEU A 13 -14.78 15.71 -10.94
CA LEU A 13 -14.88 14.33 -10.45
C LEU A 13 -15.78 14.22 -9.19
N GLU A 14 -16.18 15.36 -8.63
CA GLU A 14 -17.02 15.42 -7.43
C GLU A 14 -18.50 15.37 -7.81
N LEU A 15 -19.21 14.36 -7.30
CA LEU A 15 -20.65 14.24 -7.49
C LEU A 15 -21.41 15.20 -6.57
N SER A 16 -22.56 15.71 -7.03
CA SER A 16 -23.49 16.42 -6.14
C SER A 16 -24.09 15.45 -5.10
N PRO A 17 -24.54 15.93 -3.92
CA PRO A 17 -25.17 15.07 -2.91
C PRO A 17 -26.36 14.26 -3.45
N ASP A 18 -27.15 14.85 -4.36
CA ASP A 18 -28.29 14.16 -4.96
C ASP A 18 -27.81 13.08 -5.93
N ARG A 19 -26.77 13.36 -6.72
CA ARG A 19 -26.18 12.38 -7.61
C ARG A 19 -25.52 11.23 -6.84
N MET A 20 -24.87 11.50 -5.70
CA MET A 20 -24.31 10.47 -4.82
C MET A 20 -25.39 9.49 -4.34
N ARG A 21 -26.55 9.99 -3.89
CA ARG A 21 -27.67 9.16 -3.47
C ARG A 21 -28.22 8.34 -4.64
N GLU A 22 -28.43 8.99 -5.77
CA GLU A 22 -28.97 8.35 -6.96
C GLU A 22 -28.11 7.17 -7.44
N VAL A 23 -26.78 7.32 -7.51
CA VAL A 23 -25.91 6.22 -7.95
C VAL A 23 -25.85 5.09 -6.93
N VAL A 24 -25.89 5.39 -5.62
CA VAL A 24 -25.96 4.37 -4.57
C VAL A 24 -27.29 3.61 -4.65
N ASP A 25 -28.41 4.31 -4.81
CA ASP A 25 -29.74 3.69 -4.92
C ASP A 25 -29.82 2.77 -6.15
N GLN A 26 -29.32 3.22 -7.31
CA GLN A 26 -29.29 2.40 -8.52
C GLN A 26 -28.43 1.14 -8.34
N ALA A 27 -27.25 1.25 -7.72
CA ALA A 27 -26.42 0.10 -7.42
C ALA A 27 -27.10 -0.86 -6.43
N MET A 28 -27.74 -0.32 -5.40
CA MET A 28 -28.42 -1.10 -4.36
C MET A 28 -29.57 -1.94 -4.91
N VAL A 29 -30.33 -1.42 -5.89
CA VAL A 29 -31.37 -2.21 -6.59
C VAL A 29 -30.75 -3.46 -7.23
N ARG A 30 -29.61 -3.33 -7.91
CA ARG A 30 -28.92 -4.45 -8.58
C ARG A 30 -28.32 -5.43 -7.57
N ILE A 31 -27.68 -4.92 -6.52
CA ILE A 31 -27.05 -5.73 -5.46
C ILE A 31 -28.08 -6.57 -4.72
N VAL A 32 -29.20 -5.97 -4.29
CA VAL A 32 -30.26 -6.71 -3.56
C VAL A 32 -30.87 -7.79 -4.44
N SER A 33 -31.15 -7.48 -5.72
CA SER A 33 -31.65 -8.47 -6.68
C SER A 33 -30.67 -9.63 -6.90
N HIS A 34 -29.37 -9.33 -7.03
CA HIS A 34 -28.33 -10.34 -7.17
C HIS A 34 -28.21 -11.24 -5.94
N ILE A 35 -28.12 -10.67 -4.74
CA ILE A 35 -28.00 -11.45 -3.49
C ILE A 35 -29.23 -12.33 -3.26
N SER A 36 -30.43 -11.79 -3.52
CA SER A 36 -31.69 -12.51 -3.28
C SER A 36 -31.88 -13.71 -4.21
N SER A 37 -31.24 -13.71 -5.38
CA SER A 37 -31.31 -14.80 -6.36
C SER A 37 -30.18 -15.83 -6.23
N LEU A 38 -29.20 -15.63 -5.33
CA LEU A 38 -28.07 -16.56 -5.13
C LEU A 38 -28.47 -18.04 -4.93
N PRO A 39 -29.55 -18.39 -4.21
CA PRO A 39 -29.94 -19.80 -4.05
C PRO A 39 -30.27 -20.53 -5.37
N GLU A 40 -30.62 -19.77 -6.41
CA GLU A 40 -31.05 -20.29 -7.72
C GLU A 40 -29.95 -20.16 -8.80
N GLN A 41 -28.88 -19.43 -8.51
CA GLN A 41 -27.81 -19.18 -9.48
C GLN A 41 -26.85 -20.38 -9.61
N PRO A 42 -26.24 -20.58 -10.80
CA PRO A 42 -25.24 -21.63 -11.01
C PRO A 42 -23.95 -21.32 -10.22
N SER A 43 -23.22 -22.38 -9.84
CA SER A 43 -21.93 -22.24 -9.15
C SER A 43 -20.79 -21.70 -10.00
N ALA A 44 -20.95 -21.75 -11.33
CA ALA A 44 -20.04 -21.17 -12.31
C ALA A 44 -20.75 -21.11 -13.68
N ASP A 45 -20.40 -20.11 -14.48
CA ASP A 45 -20.59 -20.10 -15.93
C ASP A 45 -19.30 -19.56 -16.56
N ILE A 46 -18.61 -20.40 -17.34
CA ILE A 46 -17.32 -20.07 -17.93
C ILE A 46 -17.27 -20.30 -19.44
N ASP A 47 -18.40 -20.68 -20.05
CA ASP A 47 -18.44 -21.16 -21.44
C ASP A 47 -17.91 -20.12 -22.43
N ASN A 48 -18.11 -18.83 -22.13
CA ASN A 48 -17.63 -17.72 -22.96
C ASN A 48 -16.70 -16.74 -22.23
N ALA A 49 -16.15 -17.12 -21.07
CA ALA A 49 -15.38 -16.20 -20.22
C ALA A 49 -14.18 -15.55 -20.94
N ALA A 50 -13.50 -16.30 -21.81
CA ALA A 50 -12.37 -15.78 -22.57
C ALA A 50 -12.78 -14.71 -23.59
N ALA A 51 -13.96 -14.82 -24.20
CA ALA A 51 -14.44 -13.81 -25.14
C ALA A 51 -14.93 -12.56 -24.41
N VAL A 52 -15.66 -12.73 -23.30
CA VAL A 52 -16.09 -11.62 -22.43
C VAL A 52 -14.87 -10.85 -21.89
N ALA A 53 -13.85 -11.55 -21.40
CA ALA A 53 -12.62 -10.89 -20.95
C ALA A 53 -11.92 -10.10 -22.06
N ARG A 54 -11.94 -10.60 -23.30
CA ARG A 54 -11.39 -9.89 -24.46
C ARG A 54 -12.23 -8.69 -24.88
N SER A 55 -13.56 -8.75 -24.75
CA SER A 55 -14.43 -7.61 -25.10
C SER A 55 -14.26 -6.44 -24.15
N LEU A 56 -13.79 -6.67 -22.92
CA LEU A 56 -13.47 -5.63 -21.94
C LEU A 56 -12.10 -4.97 -22.18
N ALA A 57 -11.25 -5.54 -23.05
CA ALA A 57 -9.94 -4.99 -23.38
C ALA A 57 -10.06 -3.91 -24.48
N GLU A 58 -10.75 -2.82 -24.15
CA GLU A 58 -10.91 -1.64 -25.00
C GLU A 58 -9.91 -0.52 -24.62
N PRO A 59 -9.62 0.42 -25.54
CA PRO A 59 -8.92 1.66 -25.17
C PRO A 59 -9.67 2.40 -24.07
N LEU A 60 -8.96 3.14 -23.21
CA LEU A 60 -9.59 3.99 -22.20
C LEU A 60 -10.58 4.94 -22.89
N PRO A 61 -11.88 4.91 -22.51
CA PRO A 61 -12.88 5.70 -23.21
C PRO A 61 -12.65 7.19 -22.98
N GLU A 62 -12.69 7.97 -24.06
CA GLU A 62 -12.60 9.44 -23.99
C GLU A 62 -13.90 10.07 -23.48
N CYS A 63 -15.02 9.32 -23.55
CA CYS A 63 -16.34 9.72 -23.06
C CYS A 63 -16.89 8.72 -22.06
N GLY A 64 -17.49 9.24 -20.99
CA GLY A 64 -18.27 8.42 -20.07
C GLY A 64 -19.51 7.84 -20.74
N ILE A 65 -19.97 6.69 -20.25
CA ILE A 65 -21.29 6.14 -20.54
C ILE A 65 -22.22 6.38 -19.34
N PRO A 66 -23.55 6.39 -19.54
CA PRO A 66 -24.49 6.46 -18.45
C PRO A 66 -24.24 5.37 -17.39
N PHE A 67 -24.31 5.74 -16.11
CA PHE A 67 -24.11 4.80 -15.00
C PHE A 67 -25.02 3.54 -15.05
N PRO A 68 -26.31 3.62 -15.46
CA PRO A 68 -27.13 2.43 -15.67
C PRO A 68 -26.55 1.43 -16.69
N ASP A 69 -25.86 1.93 -17.71
CA ASP A 69 -25.26 1.09 -18.75
C ASP A 69 -24.02 0.38 -18.20
N VAL A 70 -23.24 1.06 -17.34
CA VAL A 70 -22.14 0.43 -16.56
C VAL A 70 -22.69 -0.70 -15.68
N LEU A 71 -23.76 -0.43 -14.95
CA LEU A 71 -24.38 -1.45 -14.09
C LEU A 71 -24.89 -2.64 -14.91
N SER A 72 -25.48 -2.40 -16.08
CA SER A 72 -25.97 -3.47 -16.96
C SER A 72 -24.82 -4.29 -17.52
N LEU A 73 -23.75 -3.65 -17.98
CA LEU A 73 -22.51 -4.34 -18.38
C LEU A 73 -21.98 -5.25 -17.25
N LEU A 74 -21.91 -4.74 -16.02
CA LEU A 74 -21.40 -5.51 -14.89
C LEU A 74 -22.33 -6.68 -14.52
N PHE A 75 -23.60 -6.40 -14.22
CA PHE A 75 -24.53 -7.39 -13.66
C PHE A 75 -25.10 -8.38 -14.68
N GLU A 76 -25.14 -8.02 -15.96
CA GLU A 76 -25.64 -8.92 -17.02
C GLU A 76 -24.52 -9.48 -17.88
N GLY A 77 -23.47 -8.69 -18.17
CA GLY A 77 -22.42 -9.08 -19.10
C GLY A 77 -21.21 -9.76 -18.45
N VAL A 78 -20.83 -9.37 -17.24
CA VAL A 78 -19.54 -9.77 -16.63
C VAL A 78 -19.72 -10.70 -15.44
N ILE A 79 -20.49 -10.28 -14.42
CA ILE A 79 -20.66 -11.02 -13.16
C ILE A 79 -21.18 -12.45 -13.40
N PRO A 80 -22.20 -12.69 -14.25
CA PRO A 80 -22.71 -14.04 -14.48
C PRO A 80 -21.66 -14.98 -15.08
N ILE A 81 -20.76 -14.45 -15.91
CA ILE A 81 -19.73 -15.21 -16.63
C ILE A 81 -18.46 -15.33 -15.77
N SER A 82 -18.61 -16.00 -14.63
CA SER A 82 -17.53 -16.18 -13.66
C SER A 82 -17.72 -17.41 -12.78
N PHE A 83 -16.76 -17.65 -11.87
CA PHE A 83 -17.00 -18.54 -10.73
C PHE A 83 -17.83 -17.80 -9.68
N ASN A 84 -18.99 -18.36 -9.36
CA ASN A 84 -19.85 -17.77 -8.34
C ASN A 84 -19.48 -18.31 -6.96
N THR A 85 -18.74 -17.53 -6.19
CA THR A 85 -18.29 -17.94 -4.85
C THR A 85 -19.33 -17.70 -3.75
N ALA A 86 -20.40 -16.97 -4.04
CA ALA A 86 -21.41 -16.60 -3.06
C ALA A 86 -22.57 -17.60 -2.96
N VAL A 87 -22.70 -18.53 -3.92
CA VAL A 87 -23.82 -19.49 -3.93
C VAL A 87 -23.63 -20.63 -2.92
N PRO A 88 -24.72 -21.15 -2.33
CA PRO A 88 -24.66 -22.29 -1.40
C PRO A 88 -24.05 -23.56 -1.99
N GLY A 89 -24.16 -23.77 -3.31
CA GLY A 89 -23.67 -24.97 -4.01
C GLY A 89 -22.16 -24.99 -4.28
N ARG A 90 -21.41 -23.93 -3.94
CA ARG A 90 -19.98 -23.83 -4.23
C ARG A 90 -19.14 -24.50 -3.14
N LEU A 91 -18.54 -25.65 -3.48
CA LEU A 91 -17.65 -26.41 -2.58
C LEU A 91 -16.15 -26.18 -2.89
N GLY A 92 -15.80 -24.97 -3.31
CA GLY A 92 -14.41 -24.59 -3.65
C GLY A 92 -13.56 -24.26 -2.42
N TYR A 93 -12.22 -24.34 -2.56
CA TYR A 93 -11.27 -24.31 -1.44
C TYR A 93 -11.26 -23.02 -0.60
N ILE A 94 -11.14 -21.86 -1.25
CA ILE A 94 -11.02 -20.56 -0.58
C ILE A 94 -12.28 -19.77 -0.92
N PRO A 95 -13.28 -19.70 -0.03
CA PRO A 95 -14.43 -18.83 -0.24
C PRO A 95 -13.96 -17.37 -0.17
N GLY A 96 -14.49 -16.53 -1.07
CA GLY A 96 -14.42 -15.08 -0.90
C GLY A 96 -15.36 -14.63 0.22
N GLU A 97 -15.05 -13.51 0.88
CA GLU A 97 -16.04 -12.86 1.74
C GLU A 97 -17.23 -12.36 0.89
N GLY A 98 -18.44 -12.48 1.42
CA GLY A 98 -19.67 -12.17 0.68
C GLY A 98 -20.83 -11.71 1.56
N LEU A 99 -20.53 -11.26 2.78
CA LEU A 99 -21.54 -10.70 3.68
C LEU A 99 -21.87 -9.27 3.24
N PHE A 100 -23.17 -8.96 3.15
CA PHE A 100 -23.62 -7.61 2.79
C PHE A 100 -23.14 -6.54 3.78
N GLN A 101 -23.02 -6.88 5.07
CA GLN A 101 -22.50 -5.95 6.08
C GLN A 101 -21.04 -5.56 5.79
N SER A 102 -20.20 -6.52 5.41
CA SER A 102 -18.80 -6.23 5.04
C SER A 102 -18.72 -5.28 3.83
N ALA A 103 -19.59 -5.47 2.83
CA ALA A 103 -19.65 -4.58 1.67
C ALA A 103 -20.10 -3.15 2.04
N LEU A 104 -21.04 -3.03 2.99
CA LEU A 104 -21.45 -1.72 3.52
C LEU A 104 -20.32 -1.05 4.31
N ASP A 105 -19.58 -1.82 5.12
CA ASP A 105 -18.44 -1.32 5.87
C ASP A 105 -17.32 -0.83 4.95
N ASP A 106 -17.06 -1.52 3.83
CA ASP A 106 -16.12 -1.08 2.80
C ASP A 106 -16.58 0.23 2.15
N LEU A 107 -17.87 0.34 1.77
CA LEU A 107 -18.44 1.59 1.23
C LEU A 107 -18.26 2.78 2.19
N ILE A 108 -18.56 2.58 3.47
CA ILE A 108 -18.39 3.62 4.49
C ILE A 108 -16.92 3.99 4.64
N SER A 109 -16.04 2.99 4.72
CA SER A 109 -14.60 3.18 4.91
C SER A 109 -13.98 3.96 3.76
N ASP A 110 -14.34 3.62 2.53
CA ASP A 110 -13.89 4.30 1.31
C ASP A 110 -14.46 5.73 1.24
N ALA A 111 -15.72 5.93 1.63
CA ALA A 111 -16.36 7.25 1.63
C ALA A 111 -15.76 8.22 2.66
N VAL A 112 -15.44 7.76 3.88
CA VAL A 112 -14.82 8.62 4.92
C VAL A 112 -13.33 8.81 4.70
N ASN A 113 -12.70 7.95 3.90
CA ASN A 113 -11.33 8.06 3.41
C ASN A 113 -10.31 8.43 4.51
N ARG A 114 -10.41 7.75 5.67
CA ARG A 114 -9.59 8.08 6.85
C ARG A 114 -8.34 7.23 6.95
N TYR A 115 -7.20 7.88 7.22
CA TYR A 115 -5.89 7.24 7.27
C TYR A 115 -5.25 7.24 8.66
N PHE A 116 -4.38 6.26 8.90
CA PHE A 116 -3.73 5.97 10.19
C PHE A 116 -2.45 6.76 10.47
N GLY A 117 -2.01 7.63 9.54
CA GLY A 117 -0.68 8.25 9.60
C GLY A 117 -0.41 9.03 10.89
N VAL A 118 -1.42 9.71 11.42
CA VAL A 118 -1.32 10.46 12.69
C VAL A 118 -1.06 9.53 13.87
N TRP A 119 -1.75 8.39 13.94
CA TRP A 119 -1.56 7.40 15.01
C TRP A 119 -0.13 6.82 14.98
N ALA A 120 0.35 6.48 13.79
CA ALA A 120 1.69 5.92 13.62
C ALA A 120 2.77 6.92 14.07
N ALA A 121 2.71 8.19 13.64
CA ALA A 121 3.67 9.19 14.11
C ALA A 121 3.57 9.45 15.62
N ALA A 122 2.37 9.45 16.20
CA ALA A 122 2.21 9.59 17.65
C ALA A 122 2.92 8.44 18.40
N ARG A 123 2.91 7.21 17.87
CA ARG A 123 3.67 6.10 18.47
C ARG A 123 5.17 6.20 18.21
N LEU A 124 5.60 6.55 17.00
CA LEU A 124 7.01 6.71 16.65
C LEU A 124 7.71 7.78 17.50
N ARG A 125 7.03 8.88 17.85
CA ARG A 125 7.57 9.94 18.74
C ARG A 125 7.96 9.44 20.12
N ARG A 126 7.37 8.34 20.58
CA ARG A 126 7.66 7.76 21.91
C ARG A 126 8.94 6.92 21.88
N ILE A 127 9.48 6.63 20.70
CA ILE A 127 10.71 5.86 20.52
C ILE A 127 11.90 6.82 20.62
N PRO A 128 12.85 6.60 21.53
CA PRO A 128 14.02 7.46 21.67
C PRO A 128 14.76 7.65 20.34
N ARG A 129 15.21 8.88 20.09
CA ARG A 129 16.03 9.25 18.92
C ARG A 129 15.33 9.08 17.57
N ILE A 130 14.02 8.82 17.52
CA ILE A 130 13.27 8.99 16.28
C ILE A 130 12.96 10.47 16.04
N GLU A 131 13.40 10.96 14.88
CA GLU A 131 12.99 12.23 14.29
C GLU A 131 11.87 11.96 13.28
N ILE A 132 10.71 12.59 13.47
CA ILE A 132 9.67 12.66 12.44
C ILE A 132 10.10 13.74 11.43
N VAL A 133 10.40 13.32 10.21
CA VAL A 133 10.97 14.19 9.16
C VAL A 133 9.90 15.03 8.50
N ALA A 134 8.68 14.49 8.40
CA ALA A 134 7.51 15.21 7.91
C ALA A 134 6.31 14.84 8.79
N GLU A 135 5.65 15.86 9.34
CA GLU A 135 4.42 15.70 10.10
C GLU A 135 3.34 15.05 9.21
N PRO A 136 2.81 13.86 9.57
CA PRO A 136 1.88 13.19 8.69
C PRO A 136 0.53 13.91 8.69
N GLN A 137 0.20 14.48 7.53
CA GLN A 137 -1.17 14.90 7.22
C GLN A 137 -2.00 13.72 6.66
N LEU A 138 -1.32 12.74 6.07
CA LEU A 138 -1.90 11.58 5.35
C LEU A 138 -1.17 10.27 5.74
N SER A 139 -1.30 9.22 4.93
CA SER A 139 -0.85 7.84 5.21
C SER A 139 0.65 7.56 5.09
N ILE A 140 1.49 8.58 4.92
CA ILE A 140 2.95 8.43 4.75
C ILE A 140 3.75 9.14 5.84
N PRO A 141 3.77 8.63 7.09
CA PRO A 141 4.74 9.05 8.09
C PRO A 141 6.17 8.79 7.60
N ALA A 142 6.99 9.83 7.64
CA ALA A 142 8.40 9.78 7.27
C ALA A 142 9.24 10.03 8.52
N PHE A 143 10.16 9.12 8.84
CA PHE A 143 10.95 9.18 10.07
C PHE A 143 12.39 8.72 9.85
N ARG A 144 13.26 9.08 10.78
CA ARG A 144 14.65 8.62 10.80
C ARG A 144 15.16 8.51 12.23
N LEU A 145 16.10 7.59 12.44
CA LEU A 145 16.85 7.49 13.69
C LEU A 145 18.01 8.48 13.66
N VAL A 146 18.04 9.40 14.62
CA VAL A 146 19.11 10.40 14.77
C VAL A 146 20.18 9.93 15.75
N SER A 147 21.41 10.36 15.51
CA SER A 147 22.54 10.04 16.38
C SER A 147 23.42 11.27 16.53
N PRO A 148 23.32 12.00 17.66
CA PRO A 148 24.16 13.16 17.91
C PRO A 148 25.64 12.84 17.66
N GLY A 149 26.29 13.67 16.84
CA GLY A 149 27.72 13.53 16.50
C GLY A 149 28.05 12.53 15.37
N ALA A 150 27.09 11.79 14.82
CA ALA A 150 27.36 10.85 13.70
C ALA A 150 27.46 11.54 12.33
N GLY A 151 26.89 12.75 12.19
CA GLY A 151 26.76 13.45 10.91
C GLY A 151 25.80 12.77 9.95
N ILE A 152 25.48 13.44 8.83
CA ILE A 152 24.47 12.96 7.86
C ILE A 152 24.82 11.56 7.34
N GLU A 153 26.07 11.32 6.94
CA GLU A 153 26.49 10.02 6.42
C GLU A 153 26.46 8.89 7.47
N GLY A 154 26.80 9.21 8.73
CA GLY A 154 26.69 8.25 9.83
C GLY A 154 25.24 7.87 10.11
N GLU A 155 24.35 8.85 10.15
CA GLU A 155 22.91 8.63 10.31
C GLU A 155 22.30 7.90 9.10
N ASN A 156 22.75 8.19 7.87
CA ASN A 156 22.30 7.47 6.68
C ASN A 156 22.66 5.98 6.73
N ARG A 157 23.88 5.64 7.18
CA ARG A 157 24.25 4.24 7.41
C ARG A 157 23.41 3.61 8.51
N LEU A 158 23.20 4.32 9.62
CA LEU A 158 22.37 3.85 10.72
C LEU A 158 20.94 3.54 10.27
N ASN A 159 20.33 4.41 9.47
CA ASN A 159 18.97 4.22 8.97
C ASN A 159 18.87 3.10 7.92
N ARG A 160 19.92 2.83 7.12
CA ARG A 160 19.95 1.61 6.28
C ARG A 160 19.92 0.35 7.14
N VAL A 161 20.78 0.29 8.16
CA VAL A 161 20.82 -0.87 9.08
C VAL A 161 19.50 -1.04 9.81
N LEU A 162 18.87 0.06 10.26
CA LEU A 162 17.55 0.02 10.89
C LEU A 162 16.51 -0.57 9.92
N LEU A 163 16.45 -0.08 8.69
CA LEU A 163 15.53 -0.55 7.67
C LEU A 163 15.73 -2.06 7.38
N ASP A 164 16.98 -2.47 7.20
CA ASP A 164 17.33 -3.88 6.94
C ASP A 164 16.89 -4.78 8.11
N ARG A 165 17.08 -4.33 9.36
CA ARG A 165 16.60 -5.06 10.54
C ARG A 165 15.09 -5.19 10.54
N ILE A 166 14.35 -4.10 10.36
CA ILE A 166 12.88 -4.13 10.33
C ILE A 166 12.41 -5.13 9.26
N ASN A 167 12.89 -4.99 8.03
CA ASN A 167 12.47 -5.83 6.91
C ASN A 167 12.92 -7.30 7.05
N SER A 168 14.05 -7.57 7.72
CA SER A 168 14.54 -8.94 7.94
C SER A 168 13.60 -9.81 8.80
N ARG A 169 12.71 -9.19 9.59
CA ARG A 169 11.68 -9.87 10.38
C ARG A 169 10.57 -10.46 9.52
N LYS A 170 10.41 -10.00 8.27
CA LYS A 170 9.41 -10.48 7.28
C LYS A 170 7.95 -10.42 7.78
N ARG A 171 7.66 -9.60 8.79
CA ARG A 171 6.30 -9.32 9.28
C ARG A 171 5.72 -8.07 8.63
N VAL A 172 6.56 -7.07 8.38
CA VAL A 172 6.26 -5.85 7.63
C VAL A 172 7.39 -5.54 6.64
N PHE A 173 7.07 -4.77 5.61
CA PHE A 173 8.06 -4.28 4.65
C PHE A 173 7.95 -2.76 4.53
N LEU A 174 9.00 -2.06 4.94
CA LEU A 174 9.13 -0.61 4.82
C LEU A 174 10.08 -0.25 3.68
N THR A 175 9.91 0.96 3.14
CA THR A 175 10.80 1.50 2.12
C THR A 175 11.44 2.80 2.61
N ALA A 176 12.55 3.20 2.00
CA ALA A 176 13.20 4.46 2.26
C ALA A 176 13.28 5.33 1.00
N THR A 177 13.59 6.60 1.20
CA THR A 177 13.97 7.55 0.15
C THR A 177 15.06 8.48 0.68
N THR A 178 15.65 9.29 -0.19
CA THR A 178 16.62 10.32 0.19
C THR A 178 16.00 11.70 0.00
N LEU A 179 15.93 12.48 1.07
CA LEU A 179 15.46 13.87 1.07
C LEU A 179 16.59 14.79 1.50
N ALA A 180 17.01 15.71 0.62
CA ALA A 180 18.12 16.64 0.87
C ALA A 180 19.38 15.94 1.44
N GLY A 181 19.74 14.78 0.87
CA GLY A 181 20.89 13.97 1.29
C GLY A 181 20.68 13.14 2.56
N ARG A 182 19.50 13.19 3.20
CA ARG A 182 19.15 12.38 4.37
C ARG A 182 18.34 11.16 3.95
N LEU A 183 18.75 9.97 4.37
CA LEU A 183 17.96 8.76 4.23
C LEU A 183 16.80 8.79 5.23
N VAL A 184 15.58 8.59 4.74
CA VAL A 184 14.34 8.65 5.50
C VAL A 184 13.54 7.38 5.25
N ILE A 185 13.07 6.74 6.31
CA ILE A 185 12.22 5.55 6.25
C ILE A 185 10.76 6.02 6.21
N ARG A 186 9.94 5.38 5.39
CA ARG A 186 8.53 5.73 5.19
C ARG A 186 7.64 4.54 5.52
N ILE A 187 6.56 4.82 6.24
CA ILE A 187 5.44 3.89 6.41
C ILE A 187 4.42 4.27 5.34
N CYS A 188 4.26 3.46 4.30
CA CYS A 188 3.28 3.72 3.24
C CYS A 188 2.16 2.68 3.32
N VAL A 189 0.98 3.07 3.79
CA VAL A 189 -0.18 2.18 3.88
C VAL A 189 -1.21 2.59 2.84
N LEU A 190 -1.42 1.72 1.85
CA LEU A 190 -2.34 1.94 0.73
C LEU A 190 -3.31 0.76 0.50
N SER A 191 -3.27 -0.24 1.37
CA SER A 191 -4.14 -1.43 1.27
C SER A 191 -5.24 -1.37 2.33
N PHE A 192 -6.50 -1.42 1.90
CA PHE A 192 -7.69 -1.46 2.76
C PHE A 192 -7.70 -2.65 3.74
N ARG A 193 -6.96 -3.73 3.41
CA ARG A 193 -6.79 -4.90 4.28
C ARG A 193 -5.80 -4.70 5.44
N THR A 194 -5.14 -3.54 5.50
CA THR A 194 -4.26 -3.18 6.62
C THR A 194 -5.11 -2.67 7.78
N HIS A 195 -5.11 -3.39 8.89
CA HIS A 195 -5.84 -2.99 10.11
C HIS A 195 -4.88 -2.65 11.25
N ALA A 196 -5.46 -2.21 12.37
CA ALA A 196 -4.74 -1.66 13.51
C ALA A 196 -3.65 -2.58 14.10
N ASP A 197 -3.88 -3.88 14.12
CA ASP A 197 -2.92 -4.89 14.61
C ASP A 197 -1.67 -5.03 13.70
N ARG A 198 -1.81 -4.81 12.38
CA ARG A 198 -0.67 -4.77 11.45
C ARG A 198 0.13 -3.48 11.63
N MET A 199 -0.55 -2.37 11.89
CA MET A 199 0.09 -1.11 12.26
C MET A 199 0.80 -1.20 13.60
N GLN A 200 0.23 -1.91 14.57
CA GLN A 200 0.84 -2.21 15.86
C GLN A 200 2.09 -3.07 15.69
N THR A 201 2.03 -4.14 14.90
CA THR A 201 3.20 -4.96 14.55
C THR A 201 4.32 -4.12 13.92
N CYS A 202 3.99 -3.20 13.02
CA CYS A 202 4.96 -2.30 12.40
C CYS A 202 5.69 -1.44 13.44
N VAL A 203 4.94 -0.82 14.36
CA VAL A 203 5.53 0.00 15.45
C VAL A 203 6.39 -0.85 16.37
N GLU A 204 5.96 -2.06 16.73
CA GLU A 204 6.71 -3.00 17.57
C GLU A 204 8.03 -3.42 16.93
N ASP A 205 8.02 -3.73 15.62
CA ASP A 205 9.22 -4.10 14.89
C ASP A 205 10.21 -2.93 14.79
N ILE A 206 9.73 -1.69 14.68
CA ILE A 206 10.55 -0.48 14.73
C ILE A 206 11.13 -0.27 16.14
N GLU A 207 10.30 -0.36 17.19
CA GLU A 207 10.73 -0.26 18.59
C GLU A 207 11.83 -1.29 18.91
N ALA A 208 11.63 -2.55 18.52
CA ALA A 208 12.60 -3.62 18.70
C ALA A 208 13.89 -3.37 17.91
N ALA A 209 13.79 -2.97 16.64
CA ALA A 209 14.96 -2.69 15.80
C ALA A 209 15.78 -1.50 16.31
N VAL A 210 15.13 -0.45 16.85
CA VAL A 210 15.83 0.66 17.50
C VAL A 210 16.50 0.20 18.80
N GLY A 211 15.82 -0.58 19.63
CA GLY A 211 16.39 -1.13 20.87
C GLY A 211 17.63 -2.00 20.64
N GLU A 212 17.69 -2.72 19.52
CA GLU A 212 18.87 -3.49 19.11
C GLU A 212 20.08 -2.62 18.70
N LEU A 213 19.85 -1.35 18.36
CA LEU A 213 20.87 -0.38 17.90
C LEU A 213 21.40 0.54 19.01
N GLU A 214 20.83 0.48 20.21
CA GLU A 214 21.24 1.23 21.40
C GLU A 214 22.66 0.80 21.93
N PRO A 215 23.37 1.64 22.70
CA PRO A 215 24.73 2.09 22.34
C PRO A 215 25.91 1.19 22.76
N GLU A 216 25.75 0.24 23.68
CA GLU A 216 26.89 -0.62 24.07
C GLU A 216 27.36 -1.52 22.92
N ARG A 217 26.45 -2.05 22.10
CA ARG A 217 26.81 -2.98 21.02
C ARG A 217 27.37 -2.26 19.78
N TRP A 218 26.80 -1.11 19.41
CA TRP A 218 27.16 -0.42 18.17
C TRP A 218 28.39 0.50 18.28
N ARG A 219 28.69 1.07 19.46
CA ARG A 219 29.98 1.79 19.66
C ARG A 219 31.17 0.88 19.36
N ILE A 220 31.07 -0.41 19.70
CA ILE A 220 32.10 -1.43 19.43
C ILE A 220 32.16 -1.73 17.93
N GLU A 221 31.02 -1.88 17.26
CA GLU A 221 30.97 -2.25 15.83
C GLU A 221 31.33 -1.09 14.88
N ILE A 222 30.91 0.15 15.15
CA ILE A 222 31.38 1.33 14.39
C ILE A 222 32.89 1.49 14.57
N ARG A 223 33.42 1.41 15.81
CA ARG A 223 34.88 1.44 16.04
C ARG A 223 35.55 0.30 15.27
N ARG A 224 35.04 -0.93 15.36
CA ARG A 224 35.60 -2.08 14.62
C ARG A 224 35.51 -1.91 13.10
N ALA A 225 34.51 -1.25 12.56
CA ALA A 225 34.39 -0.95 11.14
C ALA A 225 35.39 0.14 10.71
N GLN A 226 35.56 1.20 11.51
CA GLN A 226 36.61 2.21 11.31
C GLN A 226 38.02 1.61 11.41
N TYR A 227 38.27 0.73 12.38
CA TYR A 227 39.55 0.01 12.51
C TYR A 227 39.77 -1.01 11.40
N ARG A 228 38.74 -1.72 10.92
CA ARG A 228 38.86 -2.63 9.77
C ARG A 228 39.08 -1.89 8.44
N GLY A 229 38.63 -0.64 8.32
CA GLY A 229 39.02 0.26 7.22
C GLY A 229 40.48 0.71 7.27
N LEU A 230 41.08 0.77 8.47
CA LEU A 230 42.51 1.02 8.69
C LEU A 230 43.39 -0.24 8.56
N VAL A 231 42.79 -1.42 8.55
CA VAL A 231 43.47 -2.72 8.37
C VAL A 231 43.00 -3.38 7.07
N MET A 232 43.08 -2.63 5.97
CA MET A 232 43.15 -3.21 4.62
C MET A 232 44.64 -3.35 4.25
N ASN A 233 45.12 -4.57 4.49
CA ASN A 233 46.30 -5.26 3.97
C ASN A 233 47.36 -4.44 3.16
N PRO A 234 48.64 -4.37 3.60
CA PRO A 234 49.75 -3.68 2.90
C PRO A 234 50.16 -4.28 1.54
N ARG A 235 49.42 -5.25 0.99
CA ARG A 235 49.69 -5.86 -0.32
C ARG A 235 49.09 -5.13 -1.53
N VAL A 236 48.22 -4.14 -1.33
CA VAL A 236 47.72 -3.27 -2.42
C VAL A 236 48.59 -2.01 -2.60
N GLY A 237 49.36 -1.62 -1.58
CA GLY A 237 50.26 -0.46 -1.63
C GLY A 237 51.49 -0.59 -2.53
N LYS A 238 51.79 -1.78 -3.06
CA LYS A 238 52.93 -2.01 -3.97
C LYS A 238 52.64 -1.70 -5.45
N ALA A 239 51.40 -1.42 -5.83
CA ALA A 239 51.07 -1.12 -7.23
C ALA A 239 51.20 0.38 -7.61
N ILE A 240 51.39 1.29 -6.63
CA ILE A 240 51.47 2.73 -6.88
C ILE A 240 52.92 3.27 -6.78
N ALA A 241 53.82 2.55 -6.12
CA ALA A 241 55.22 2.95 -5.95
C ALA A 241 56.15 2.66 -7.17
N ALA A 242 55.62 2.17 -8.29
CA ALA A 242 56.41 1.81 -9.48
C ALA A 242 56.15 2.69 -10.72
N ARG A 243 55.47 3.84 -10.57
CA ARG A 243 55.22 4.79 -11.67
C ARG A 243 55.54 6.27 -11.35
N ALA A 244 56.27 6.50 -10.27
CA ALA A 244 56.92 7.79 -10.00
C ALA A 244 58.43 7.54 -9.85
N SER A 245 59.07 7.28 -10.99
CA SER A 245 60.50 7.50 -11.24
C SER A 245 60.60 8.72 -12.14
#